data_AF-A0A7S4NSE6-F1
#
_entry.id   AF-A0A7S4NSE6-F1
#
_cell.length_a   1.000
_cell.length_b   1.000
_cell.length_c   1.000
_cell.angle_alpha   90.00
_cell.angle_beta   90.00
_cell.angle_gamma   90.00
#
_symmetry.space_group_name_H-M   'P 1'
#
loop_
_entity.id
_entity.type
_entity.pdbx_description
1 polymer ?
#
loop_
_entity_poly.entity_id
_entity_poly.type
_entity_poly.pdbx_seq_one_letter_code
_entity_poly.pdbx_strand_id
1 'polypeptide(L)'
;DMCFGGAYYPYSHKVLIYQSNQELKSPFYEVVGPALDGRALVVCELAKNVFLSIVSHIAGKREKERAHELLSKCAIIPDNPSERTKKLPERKRFSKRNRIIFGTGDSHGYLTITSNQAYVRSAAEAGLNYAVFVHPARSFSEDCVDFGEGGERGRRV
;
A
#
# COMPACT_ATOMS: atom_id res chain seq x y z
N ASP A 1 -2.38 -13.25 6.74
CA ASP A 1 -1.55 -12.12 7.17
C ASP A 1 -0.11 -12.50 7.10
N MET A 2 0.76 -11.67 6.54
CA MET A 2 2.18 -12.00 6.45
C MET A 2 3.10 -11.19 7.34
N CYS A 3 2.68 -10.00 7.79
CA CYS A 3 3.44 -9.25 8.77
C CYS A 3 3.15 -9.82 10.18
N PHE A 4 3.95 -9.44 11.18
CA PHE A 4 3.71 -9.78 12.60
C PHE A 4 3.55 -11.29 12.88
N GLY A 5 4.47 -12.12 12.38
CA GLY A 5 4.49 -13.56 12.62
C GLY A 5 3.70 -14.39 11.59
N GLY A 6 2.92 -13.73 10.74
CA GLY A 6 2.16 -14.38 9.68
C GLY A 6 3.01 -14.99 8.55
N ALA A 7 4.25 -14.53 8.38
CA ALA A 7 5.19 -15.08 7.40
C ALA A 7 5.61 -16.54 7.70
N TYR A 8 5.42 -17.01 8.94
CA TYR A 8 5.74 -18.38 9.34
C TYR A 8 4.60 -19.37 9.09
N TYR A 9 3.44 -18.91 8.59
CA TYR A 9 2.30 -19.78 8.31
C TYR A 9 2.51 -20.62 7.04
N PRO A 10 2.10 -21.91 7.02
CA PRO A 10 2.21 -22.74 5.83
C PRO A 10 1.16 -22.36 4.77
N TYR A 11 1.55 -21.52 3.81
CA TYR A 11 0.71 -21.15 2.67
C TYR A 11 0.75 -22.18 1.54
N SER A 12 -0.37 -22.37 0.84
CA SER A 12 -0.48 -23.24 -0.34
C SER A 12 -0.34 -22.49 -1.67
N HIS A 13 -0.73 -21.22 -1.72
CA HIS A 13 -0.66 -20.39 -2.93
C HIS A 13 0.75 -19.82 -3.15
N LYS A 14 1.28 -19.98 -4.38
CA LYS A 14 2.62 -19.50 -4.78
C LYS A 14 2.85 -18.02 -4.50
N VAL A 15 1.84 -17.18 -4.67
CA VAL A 15 1.92 -15.74 -4.42
C VAL A 15 2.16 -15.48 -2.93
N LEU A 16 1.42 -16.16 -2.04
CA LEU A 16 1.56 -16.02 -0.59
C LEU A 16 2.89 -16.59 -0.08
N ILE A 17 3.35 -17.71 -0.64
CA ILE A 17 4.67 -18.29 -0.32
C ILE A 17 5.78 -17.32 -0.74
N TYR A 18 5.72 -16.75 -1.94
CA TYR A 18 6.73 -15.77 -2.39
C TYR A 18 6.75 -14.57 -1.46
N GLN A 19 5.57 -14.06 -1.16
CA GLN A 19 5.36 -12.92 -0.29
C GLN A 19 5.87 -13.20 1.15
N SER A 20 5.64 -14.39 1.72
CA SER A 20 6.06 -14.71 3.09
C SER A 20 7.58 -14.83 3.18
N ASN A 21 8.20 -15.45 2.18
CA ASN A 21 9.66 -15.51 2.07
C ASN A 21 10.29 -14.12 1.91
N GLN A 22 9.59 -13.17 1.26
CA GLN A 22 10.06 -11.79 1.16
C GLN A 22 10.03 -11.09 2.52
N GLU A 23 8.97 -11.29 3.30
CA GLU A 23 8.85 -10.70 4.64
C GLU A 23 9.88 -11.30 5.62
N LEU A 24 10.18 -12.60 5.53
CA LEU A 24 11.24 -13.24 6.33
C LEU A 24 12.64 -12.74 5.97
N LYS A 25 12.89 -12.43 4.69
CA LYS A 25 14.20 -11.96 4.22
C LYS A 25 14.43 -10.47 4.42
N SER A 26 13.39 -9.67 4.26
CA SER A 26 13.44 -8.21 4.35
C SER A 26 12.07 -7.72 4.85
N PRO A 27 11.90 -7.65 6.18
CA PRO A 27 10.67 -7.20 6.79
C PRO A 27 10.29 -5.82 6.28
N PHE A 28 9.03 -5.64 5.88
CA PHE A 28 8.58 -4.40 5.28
C PHE A 28 8.75 -3.20 6.23
N TYR A 29 8.51 -3.44 7.52
CA TYR A 29 8.63 -2.41 8.55
C TYR A 29 10.08 -1.91 8.73
N GLU A 30 11.10 -2.73 8.50
CA GLU A 30 12.50 -2.28 8.60
C GLU A 30 12.86 -1.28 7.48
N VAL A 31 12.19 -1.40 6.32
CA VAL A 31 12.41 -0.51 5.19
C VAL A 31 11.67 0.81 5.36
N VAL A 32 10.39 0.76 5.77
CA VAL A 32 9.52 1.94 5.80
C VAL A 32 9.47 2.60 7.18
N GLY A 33 9.68 1.83 8.25
CA GLY A 33 9.67 2.30 9.64
C GLY A 33 10.57 3.52 9.88
N PRO A 34 11.86 3.50 9.48
CA PRO A 34 12.74 4.66 9.63
C PRO A 34 12.27 5.90 8.86
N ALA A 35 11.53 5.74 7.76
CA ALA A 35 10.97 6.85 7.01
C ALA A 35 9.72 7.45 7.67
N LEU A 36 9.03 6.68 8.54
CA LEU A 36 7.84 7.09 9.28
C LEU A 36 8.16 7.58 10.69
N ASP A 37 9.23 7.07 11.30
CA ASP A 37 9.52 7.28 12.73
C ASP A 37 9.73 8.76 13.08
N GLY A 38 9.10 9.19 14.18
CA GLY A 38 9.09 10.58 14.65
C GLY A 38 8.39 11.60 13.72
N ARG A 39 7.66 11.15 12.68
CA ARG A 39 7.01 12.05 11.71
C ARG A 39 5.48 12.04 11.86
N ALA A 40 4.88 13.21 11.63
CA ALA A 40 3.43 13.31 11.48
C ALA A 40 3.01 12.67 10.16
N LEU A 41 2.08 11.72 10.22
CA LEU A 41 1.56 11.04 9.04
C LEU A 41 0.36 11.81 8.48
N VAL A 42 0.35 12.00 7.17
CA VAL A 42 -0.69 12.74 6.47
C VAL A 42 -1.17 11.92 5.28
N VAL A 43 -2.48 11.94 5.03
CA VAL A 43 -3.10 11.29 3.89
C VAL A 43 -4.11 12.23 3.24
N CYS A 44 -4.08 12.36 1.91
CA CYS A 44 -5.09 13.11 1.20
C CYS A 44 -6.39 12.30 1.05
N GLU A 45 -7.51 12.99 0.87
CA GLU A 45 -8.84 12.35 0.76
C GLU A 45 -8.89 11.26 -0.31
N LEU A 46 -8.36 11.51 -1.51
CA LEU A 46 -8.34 10.50 -2.56
C LEU A 46 -7.50 9.28 -2.17
N ALA A 47 -6.33 9.47 -1.58
CA ALA A 47 -5.47 8.36 -1.15
C ALA A 47 -6.18 7.50 -0.10
N LYS A 48 -6.84 8.13 0.90
CA LYS A 48 -7.64 7.44 1.91
C LYS A 48 -8.75 6.60 1.28
N ASN A 49 -9.54 7.19 0.39
CA ASN A 49 -10.70 6.53 -0.22
C ASN A 49 -10.28 5.34 -1.09
N VAL A 50 -9.20 5.49 -1.86
CA VAL A 50 -8.64 4.42 -2.69
C VAL A 50 -8.10 3.29 -1.82
N PHE A 51 -7.37 3.62 -0.76
CA PHE A 51 -6.83 2.64 0.18
C PHE A 51 -7.96 1.84 0.84
N LEU A 52 -8.98 2.51 1.39
CA LEU A 52 -10.13 1.85 2.01
C LEU A 52 -10.91 0.96 1.04
N SER A 53 -11.06 1.39 -0.23
CA SER A 53 -11.68 0.55 -1.26
C SER A 53 -10.89 -0.74 -1.48
N ILE A 54 -9.57 -0.67 -1.63
CA ILE A 54 -8.71 -1.86 -1.80
C ILE A 54 -8.81 -2.78 -0.58
N VAL A 55 -8.69 -2.22 0.62
CA VAL A 55 -8.79 -2.95 1.88
C VAL A 55 -10.15 -3.65 2.01
N SER A 56 -11.24 -2.97 1.66
CA SER A 56 -12.59 -3.57 1.72
C SER A 56 -12.75 -4.80 0.84
N HIS A 57 -12.10 -4.82 -0.34
CA HIS A 57 -12.25 -5.85 -1.35
C HIS A 57 -11.30 -7.03 -1.18
N ILE A 58 -10.07 -6.81 -0.71
CA ILE A 58 -8.99 -7.80 -0.78
C ILE A 58 -8.47 -8.22 0.61
N ALA A 59 -8.60 -7.36 1.63
CA ALA A 59 -8.00 -7.62 2.93
C ALA A 59 -8.85 -8.58 3.79
N GLY A 60 -8.17 -9.45 4.55
CA GLY A 60 -8.79 -10.25 5.60
C GLY A 60 -9.13 -9.41 6.83
N LYS A 61 -9.80 -10.02 7.82
CA LYS A 61 -10.30 -9.31 9.02
C LYS A 61 -9.19 -8.54 9.76
N ARG A 62 -8.04 -9.19 9.98
CA ARG A 62 -6.91 -8.61 10.72
C ARG A 62 -6.28 -7.44 9.97
N GLU A 63 -6.10 -7.57 8.66
CA GLU A 63 -5.54 -6.50 7.84
C GLU A 63 -6.50 -5.29 7.75
N LYS A 64 -7.82 -5.51 7.77
CA LYS A 64 -8.80 -4.42 7.92
C LYS A 64 -8.64 -3.66 9.23
N GLU A 65 -8.50 -4.37 10.36
CA GLU A 65 -8.29 -3.76 11.68
C GLU A 65 -7.03 -2.89 11.71
N ARG A 66 -5.92 -3.39 11.17
CA ARG A 66 -4.66 -2.63 11.07
C ARG A 66 -4.74 -1.45 10.11
N ALA A 67 -5.44 -1.60 8.98
CA ALA A 67 -5.66 -0.51 8.05
C ALA A 67 -6.41 0.66 8.72
N HIS A 68 -7.41 0.35 9.54
CA HIS A 68 -8.11 1.36 10.34
C HIS A 68 -7.22 1.97 11.43
N GLU A 69 -6.43 1.17 12.12
CA GLU A 69 -5.46 1.67 13.11
C GLU A 69 -4.44 2.63 12.48
N LEU A 70 -3.89 2.27 11.31
CA LEU A 70 -2.96 3.12 10.55
C LEU A 70 -3.62 4.46 10.19
N LEU A 71 -4.84 4.42 9.64
CA LEU A 71 -5.54 5.65 9.28
C LEU A 71 -5.87 6.52 10.49
N SER A 72 -6.12 5.93 11.67
CA SER A 72 -6.35 6.69 12.90
C SER A 72 -5.14 7.51 13.36
N LYS A 73 -3.94 7.12 12.94
CA LYS A 73 -2.67 7.83 13.22
C LYS A 73 -2.34 8.90 12.18
N CYS A 74 -3.12 8.99 11.10
CA CYS A 74 -2.90 9.94 10.00
C CYS A 74 -3.83 11.15 10.10
N ALA A 75 -3.30 12.34 9.84
CA ALA A 75 -4.12 13.51 9.57
C ALA A 75 -4.68 13.44 8.14
N ILE A 76 -5.99 13.60 7.99
CA ILE A 76 -6.64 13.65 6.68
C ILE A 76 -6.63 15.10 6.18
N ILE A 77 -6.11 15.32 4.99
CA ILE A 77 -6.08 16.64 4.34
C ILE A 77 -6.89 16.64 3.04
N PRO A 78 -7.46 17.78 2.63
CA PRO A 78 -8.14 17.89 1.35
C PRO A 78 -7.17 17.68 0.18
N ASP A 79 -7.70 17.17 -0.93
CA ASP A 79 -6.94 17.06 -2.18
C ASP A 79 -6.61 18.45 -2.72
N ASN A 80 -5.32 18.77 -2.83
CA ASN A 80 -4.85 20.07 -3.32
C ASN A 80 -3.59 19.90 -4.19
N PRO A 81 -3.71 19.40 -5.43
CA PRO A 81 -2.56 19.17 -6.27
C PRO A 81 -1.83 20.46 -6.66
N SER A 82 -0.50 20.43 -6.65
CA SER A 82 0.33 21.57 -7.03
C SER A 82 0.15 21.97 -8.49
N GLU A 83 0.39 23.25 -8.78
CA GLU A 83 0.32 23.78 -10.15
C GLU A 83 1.31 23.09 -11.10
N ARG A 84 2.50 22.73 -10.60
CA ARG A 84 3.49 22.00 -11.40
C ARG A 84 3.02 20.59 -11.77
N THR A 85 2.31 19.91 -10.89
CA THR A 85 1.69 18.61 -11.19
C THR A 85 0.54 18.73 -12.18
N LYS A 86 -0.27 19.80 -12.10
CA LYS A 86 -1.36 20.06 -13.06
C LYS A 86 -0.82 20.23 -14.49
N LYS A 87 0.35 20.88 -14.63
CA LYS A 87 1.04 21.11 -15.92
C LYS A 87 1.67 19.88 -16.56
N LEU A 88 1.71 18.72 -15.87
CA LEU A 88 2.21 17.49 -16.51
C LEU A 88 1.38 17.15 -17.77
N PRO A 89 1.97 16.53 -18.82
CA PRO A 89 1.24 16.21 -20.05
C PRO A 89 0.11 15.20 -19.84
N GLU A 90 -1.06 15.40 -20.45
CA GLU A 90 -2.14 14.41 -20.41
C GLU A 90 -1.78 13.17 -21.26
N ARG A 91 -1.18 12.17 -20.62
CA ARG A 91 -0.83 10.88 -21.22
C ARG A 91 -1.35 9.74 -20.35
N LYS A 92 -1.57 8.56 -20.94
CA LYS A 92 -2.03 7.35 -20.23
C LYS A 92 -1.18 7.02 -18.99
N ARG A 93 0.12 7.32 -19.02
CA ARG A 93 1.05 7.09 -17.89
C ARG A 93 0.85 8.02 -16.68
N PHE A 94 0.13 9.13 -16.84
CA PHE A 94 -0.16 10.08 -15.78
C PHE A 94 -1.63 9.97 -15.35
N SER A 95 -1.96 8.92 -14.61
CA SER A 95 -3.32 8.72 -14.10
C SER A 95 -3.79 9.93 -13.29
N LYS A 96 -5.08 10.28 -13.42
CA LYS A 96 -5.71 11.36 -12.64
C LYS A 96 -5.49 11.17 -11.13
N ARG A 97 -5.57 9.91 -10.67
CA ARG A 97 -5.34 9.53 -9.28
C ARG A 97 -3.92 9.86 -8.81
N ASN A 98 -2.91 9.45 -9.56
CA ASN A 98 -1.52 9.72 -9.15
C ASN A 98 -1.20 11.21 -9.17
N ARG A 99 -1.76 11.98 -10.12
CA ARG A 99 -1.61 13.44 -10.12
C ARG A 99 -2.13 14.08 -8.85
N ILE A 100 -3.30 13.67 -8.38
CA ILE A 100 -3.90 14.24 -7.18
C ILE A 100 -3.05 13.86 -5.95
N ILE A 101 -2.67 12.59 -5.79
CA ILE A 101 -1.92 12.12 -4.62
C ILE A 101 -0.52 12.76 -4.57
N PHE A 102 0.28 12.60 -5.62
CA PHE A 102 1.64 13.15 -5.65
C PHE A 102 1.62 14.68 -5.66
N GLY A 103 0.69 15.29 -6.39
CA GLY A 103 0.55 16.74 -6.42
C GLY A 103 0.14 17.33 -5.08
N THR A 104 -0.65 16.62 -4.27
CA THR A 104 -1.07 17.13 -2.95
C THR A 104 0.07 17.05 -1.94
N GLY A 105 0.85 15.96 -1.95
CA GLY A 105 2.09 15.91 -1.17
C GLY A 105 3.06 17.02 -1.59
N ASP A 106 3.16 17.24 -2.89
CA ASP A 106 4.01 18.26 -3.49
C ASP A 106 3.65 19.70 -3.12
N SER A 107 2.35 20.05 -3.12
CA SER A 107 1.90 21.41 -2.79
C SER A 107 2.18 21.81 -1.34
N HIS A 108 2.25 20.82 -0.44
CA HIS A 108 2.56 21.03 0.97
C HIS A 108 4.06 20.83 1.30
N GLY A 109 4.88 20.45 0.31
CA GLY A 109 6.29 20.14 0.54
C GLY A 109 6.52 18.86 1.36
N TYR A 110 5.56 17.93 1.37
CA TYR A 110 5.64 16.68 2.11
C TYR A 110 6.40 15.61 1.34
N LEU A 111 7.14 14.78 2.09
CA LEU A 111 7.74 13.55 1.56
C LEU A 111 6.64 12.53 1.27
N THR A 112 6.47 12.15 0.00
CA THR A 112 5.49 11.13 -0.40
C THR A 112 6.12 9.74 -0.37
N ILE A 113 5.61 8.85 0.47
CA ILE A 113 6.00 7.43 0.52
C ILE A 113 5.19 6.65 -0.51
N THR A 114 5.84 5.86 -1.37
CA THR A 114 5.14 5.15 -2.46
C THR A 114 5.86 3.88 -2.91
N SER A 115 5.13 2.93 -3.49
CA SER A 115 5.69 1.83 -4.28
C SER A 115 5.59 2.06 -5.80
N ASN A 116 4.99 3.17 -6.25
CA ASN A 116 4.76 3.46 -7.67
C ASN A 116 5.98 4.13 -8.32
N GLN A 117 7.09 3.39 -8.41
CA GLN A 117 8.33 3.86 -9.04
C GLN A 117 8.11 4.27 -10.51
N ALA A 118 7.19 3.61 -11.22
CA ALA A 118 6.91 3.91 -12.62
C ALA A 118 6.35 5.33 -12.82
N TYR A 119 5.44 5.76 -11.94
CA TYR A 119 4.92 7.12 -11.98
C TYR A 119 6.00 8.16 -11.64
N VAL A 120 6.80 7.91 -10.59
CA VAL A 120 7.92 8.78 -10.19
C VAL A 120 8.89 8.99 -11.35
N ARG A 121 9.31 7.90 -12.01
CA ARG A 121 10.20 7.98 -13.19
C ARG A 121 9.55 8.76 -14.35
N SER A 122 8.28 8.47 -14.65
CA SER A 122 7.56 9.16 -15.72
C SER A 122 7.43 10.67 -15.47
N ALA A 123 7.28 11.09 -14.21
CA ALA A 123 7.24 12.49 -13.83
C ALA A 123 8.62 13.16 -13.99
N ALA A 124 9.69 12.49 -13.54
CA ALA A 124 11.06 12.97 -13.69
C ALA A 124 11.45 13.14 -15.18
N GLU A 125 11.08 12.19 -16.05
CA GLU A 125 11.25 12.30 -17.50
C GLU A 125 10.48 13.48 -18.12
N ALA A 126 9.39 13.91 -17.47
CA ALA A 126 8.62 15.09 -17.88
C ALA A 126 9.12 16.39 -17.21
N GLY A 127 10.28 16.35 -16.54
CA GLY A 127 10.91 17.50 -15.90
C GLY A 127 10.40 17.82 -14.49
N LEU A 128 9.65 16.91 -13.86
CA LEU A 128 9.09 17.12 -12.52
C LEU A 128 9.62 16.08 -11.52
N ASN A 129 10.46 16.54 -10.59
CA ASN A 129 10.96 15.73 -9.49
C ASN A 129 10.15 15.99 -8.21
N TYR A 130 9.55 14.93 -7.68
CA TYR A 130 8.84 14.92 -6.40
C TYR A 130 9.79 14.54 -5.26
N ALA A 131 9.55 15.08 -4.06
CA ALA A 131 10.15 14.56 -2.83
C ALA A 131 9.48 13.23 -2.47
N VAL A 132 10.13 12.11 -2.79
CA VAL A 132 9.55 10.77 -2.60
C VAL A 132 10.50 9.82 -1.90
N PHE A 133 9.94 8.94 -1.08
CA PHE A 133 10.61 7.74 -0.59
C PHE A 133 9.96 6.53 -1.28
N VAL A 134 10.72 5.85 -2.13
CA VAL A 134 10.21 4.70 -2.87
C VAL A 134 10.55 3.40 -2.16
N HIS A 135 9.54 2.59 -1.86
CA HIS A 135 9.68 1.28 -1.24
C HIS A 135 9.26 0.16 -2.21
N PRO A 136 9.75 -1.08 -2.04
CA PRO A 136 9.28 -2.20 -2.85
C PRO A 136 7.78 -2.44 -2.65
N ALA A 137 7.09 -2.84 -3.72
CA ALA A 137 5.67 -3.18 -3.64
C ALA A 137 5.44 -4.46 -2.82
N ARG A 138 4.41 -4.44 -1.98
CA ARG A 138 3.87 -5.58 -1.24
C ARG A 138 2.36 -5.65 -1.51
N SER A 139 1.77 -6.85 -1.49
CA SER A 139 0.32 -7.01 -1.69
C SER A 139 -0.39 -7.24 -0.35
N PHE A 140 -1.67 -6.86 -0.32
CA PHE A 140 -2.56 -6.93 0.84
C PHE A 140 -3.30 -8.28 0.94
N SER A 141 -2.91 -9.28 0.15
CA SER A 141 -3.70 -10.51 0.00
C SER A 141 -3.48 -11.46 1.17
N GLU A 142 -4.59 -11.86 1.79
CA GLU A 142 -4.62 -12.86 2.85
C GLU A 142 -5.56 -14.01 2.44
N ASP A 143 -5.16 -14.88 1.51
CA ASP A 143 -5.91 -16.14 1.32
C ASP A 143 -5.43 -17.16 2.36
N CYS A 144 -5.91 -17.01 3.58
CA CYS A 144 -6.03 -18.15 4.47
C CYS A 144 -7.23 -18.95 3.97
N VAL A 145 -6.99 -20.03 3.23
CA VAL A 145 -8.02 -21.08 3.12
C VAL A 145 -8.22 -21.60 4.55
N ASP A 146 -9.37 -21.29 5.14
CA ASP A 146 -9.82 -21.86 6.40
C ASP A 146 -9.79 -23.39 6.28
N PHE A 147 -8.80 -24.03 6.88
CA PHE A 147 -8.93 -25.44 7.26
C PHE A 147 -9.49 -25.48 8.66
N GLY A 148 -10.81 -25.67 8.78
CA GLY A 148 -11.39 -26.13 10.03
C GLY A 148 -12.88 -25.86 10.21
N GLU A 149 -13.74 -26.59 9.51
CA GLU A 149 -14.87 -27.25 10.20
C GLU A 149 -14.95 -28.71 9.72
N GLY A 150 -14.84 -29.62 10.67
CA GLY A 150 -14.92 -31.05 10.46
C GLY A 150 -16.31 -31.45 9.97
N GLY A 151 -16.34 -32.26 8.93
CA GLY A 151 -17.52 -32.97 8.47
C GLY A 151 -17.08 -34.32 7.92
N GLU A 152 -17.19 -35.34 8.75
CA GLU A 152 -17.02 -36.75 8.39
C GLU A 152 -17.70 -37.04 7.04
N ARG A 153 -16.92 -37.36 6.01
CA ARG A 153 -17.46 -38.12 4.88
C ARG A 153 -17.06 -39.57 5.07
N GLY A 154 -18.01 -40.27 5.70
CA GLY A 154 -18.01 -41.70 5.87
C GLY A 154 -17.67 -42.43 4.58
N ARG A 155 -16.70 -43.31 4.72
CA ARG A 155 -16.49 -44.53 3.96
C ARG A 155 -17.85 -45.21 3.71
N ARG A 156 -18.24 -45.37 2.46
CA ARG A 156 -19.06 -46.52 2.03
C ARG A 156 -18.54 -47.02 0.70
N VAL A 157 -18.06 -48.26 0.79
CA VAL A 157 -17.98 -49.35 -0.20
C VAL A 157 -18.61 -49.09 -1.55
#